data_AF-A0A950UW59-F1
#
_entry.id   AF-A0A950UW59-F1
#
_cell.length_a   1.000
_cell.length_b   1.000
_cell.length_c   1.000
_cell.angle_alpha   90.00
_cell.angle_beta   90.00
_cell.angle_gamma   90.00
#
_symmetry.space_group_name_H-M   'P 1'
#
loop_
_entity.id
_entity.type
_entity.pdbx_description
1 polymer ?
#
loop_
_entity_poly.entity_id
_entity_poly.type
_entity_poly.pdbx_seq_one_letter_code
_entity_poly.pdbx_strand_id
1 'polypeptide(L)'
;MIARSVIAVLCGVGLYTALFMLNKDRRAARGEVRGPSVVKTPRAHLYGVPNALLGVIYYPALALAVWLLHARWEMAIVLLAALFAAATSAVLAYSLLFITRRECPFCWTAHAVNWSLLVLCAWLFGQPA
;
A
#
# COMPACT_ATOMS: atom_id res chain seq x y z
N MET A 1 4.26 -16.47 14.55
CA MET A 1 5.28 -15.51 15.01
C MET A 1 6.08 -14.94 13.83
N ILE A 2 6.92 -15.73 13.15
CA ILE A 2 7.79 -15.26 12.05
C ILE A 2 7.02 -14.49 10.96
N ALA A 3 5.94 -15.07 10.41
CA ALA A 3 5.18 -14.39 9.36
C ALA A 3 4.56 -13.06 9.79
N ARG A 4 4.07 -12.95 11.04
CA ARG A 4 3.55 -11.68 11.58
C ARG A 4 4.65 -10.63 11.69
N SER A 5 5.85 -11.02 12.09
CA SER A 5 7.03 -10.14 12.10
C SER A 5 7.43 -9.70 10.69
N VAL A 6 7.43 -10.61 9.71
CA VAL A 6 7.71 -10.28 8.30
C VAL A 6 6.66 -9.30 7.76
N ILE A 7 5.37 -9.54 8.02
CA ILE A 7 4.29 -8.62 7.67
C ILE A 7 4.53 -7.24 8.30
N ALA A 8 4.86 -7.17 9.59
CA ALA A 8 5.12 -5.90 10.27
C ALA A 8 6.30 -5.13 9.64
N VAL A 9 7.37 -5.83 9.27
CA VAL A 9 8.52 -5.21 8.56
C VAL A 9 8.08 -4.69 7.18
N LEU A 10 7.34 -5.49 6.41
CA LEU A 10 6.80 -5.07 5.11
C LEU A 10 5.86 -3.87 5.24
N CYS A 11 5.00 -3.84 6.26
CA CYS A 11 4.18 -2.68 6.59
C CYS A 11 5.03 -1.45 6.93
N GLY A 12 6.16 -1.62 7.63
CA GLY A 12 7.11 -0.54 7.87
C GLY A 12 7.69 0.04 6.58
N VAL A 13 8.11 -0.83 5.65
CA VAL A 13 8.59 -0.42 4.31
C VAL A 13 7.48 0.28 3.54
N GLY A 14 6.29 -0.29 3.53
CA GLY A 14 5.11 0.30 2.90
C GLY A 14 4.80 1.69 3.48
N LEU A 15 4.78 1.83 4.80
CA LEU A 15 4.53 3.09 5.48
C LEU A 15 5.58 4.14 5.12
N TYR A 16 6.86 3.77 5.08
CA TYR A 16 7.92 4.68 4.66
C TYR A 16 7.67 5.21 3.24
N THR A 17 7.37 4.33 2.28
CA THR A 17 7.06 4.75 0.90
C THR A 17 5.83 5.64 0.83
N ALA A 18 4.79 5.34 1.63
CA ALA A 18 3.57 6.13 1.72
C ALA A 18 3.82 7.52 2.31
N LEU A 19 4.56 7.63 3.42
CA LEU A 19 4.93 8.91 4.03
C LEU A 19 5.78 9.77 3.09
N PHE A 20 6.76 9.16 2.42
CA PHE A 20 7.58 9.87 1.44
C PHE A 20 6.73 10.43 0.30
N MET A 21 5.84 9.61 -0.27
CA MET A 21 4.97 10.03 -1.37
C MET A 21 3.90 11.04 -0.92
N LEU A 22 3.40 10.95 0.30
CA LEU A 22 2.48 11.94 0.87
C LEU A 22 3.18 13.29 1.08
N ASN A 23 4.42 13.28 1.56
CA ASN A 23 5.21 14.49 1.65
C ASN A 23 5.47 15.08 0.25
N LYS A 24 5.79 14.24 -0.75
CA LYS A 24 5.98 14.66 -2.14
C LYS A 24 4.71 15.27 -2.74
N ASP A 25 3.55 14.68 -2.46
CA ASP A 25 2.23 15.20 -2.87
C ASP A 25 1.96 16.59 -2.27
N ARG A 26 2.17 16.74 -0.95
CA ARG A 26 2.04 18.04 -0.26
C ARG A 26 2.99 19.10 -0.81
N ARG A 27 4.23 18.73 -1.14
CA ARG A 27 5.20 19.61 -1.79
C ARG A 27 4.76 20.00 -3.21
N ALA A 28 4.14 19.08 -3.94
CA ALA A 28 3.60 19.37 -5.27
C ALA A 28 2.43 20.36 -5.20
N ALA A 29 1.55 20.21 -4.20
CA ALA A 29 0.47 21.16 -3.94
C ALA A 29 0.97 22.58 -3.61
N ARG A 30 2.14 22.71 -2.99
CA ARG A 30 2.82 23.99 -2.75
C ARG A 30 3.64 24.51 -3.93
N GLY A 31 3.67 23.81 -5.06
CA GLY A 31 4.46 24.19 -6.23
C GLY A 31 5.97 23.92 -6.13
N GLU A 32 6.43 23.23 -5.08
CA GLU A 32 7.86 22.98 -4.85
C GLU A 32 8.43 21.83 -5.68
N VAL A 33 7.58 20.93 -6.17
CA VAL A 33 8.00 19.82 -7.04
C VAL A 33 8.11 20.35 -8.46
N ARG A 34 9.34 20.51 -8.95
CA ARG A 34 9.60 20.95 -10.34
C ARG A 34 9.38 19.81 -11.33
N GLY A 35 8.91 20.16 -12.52
CA GLY A 35 8.71 19.23 -13.62
C GLY A 35 7.52 18.27 -13.45
N PRO A 36 7.36 17.32 -14.39
CA PRO A 36 6.30 16.32 -14.35
C PRO A 36 6.53 15.31 -13.23
N SER A 37 5.47 14.89 -12.54
CA SER A 37 5.55 13.92 -11.45
C SER A 37 4.29 13.08 -11.34
N VAL A 38 4.41 11.84 -10.86
CA VAL A 38 3.26 10.95 -10.62
C VAL A 38 2.25 11.58 -9.68
N VAL A 39 2.70 12.25 -8.62
CA VAL A 39 1.84 12.93 -7.63
C VAL A 39 1.01 14.07 -8.22
N LYS A 40 1.39 14.61 -9.39
CA LYS A 40 0.63 15.67 -10.07
C LYS A 40 -0.47 15.12 -10.98
N THR A 41 -0.57 13.80 -11.12
CA THR A 41 -1.56 13.17 -12.00
C THR A 41 -2.87 12.93 -11.23
N PRO A 42 -4.05 13.04 -11.87
CA PRO A 42 -5.32 12.74 -11.20
C PRO A 42 -5.37 11.34 -10.59
N ARG A 43 -4.63 10.39 -11.18
CA ARG A 43 -4.54 8.99 -10.72
C ARG A 43 -3.78 8.83 -9.40
N ALA A 44 -3.06 9.85 -8.93
CA ALA A 44 -2.47 9.86 -7.60
C ALA A 44 -3.50 10.02 -6.48
N HIS A 45 -4.75 10.34 -6.84
CA HIS A 45 -5.86 10.53 -5.92
C HIS A 45 -7.01 9.58 -6.24
N LEU A 46 -7.41 8.75 -5.28
CA LEU A 46 -8.60 7.93 -5.36
C LEU A 46 -9.77 8.70 -4.74
N TYR A 47 -10.77 9.05 -5.54
CA TYR A 47 -11.90 9.89 -5.13
C TYR A 47 -11.49 11.21 -4.46
N GLY A 48 -10.41 11.84 -4.94
CA GLY A 48 -9.87 13.08 -4.38
C GLY A 48 -8.96 12.90 -3.15
N VAL A 49 -8.86 11.69 -2.60
CA VAL A 49 -7.95 11.38 -1.50
C VAL A 49 -6.61 10.91 -2.05
N PRO A 50 -5.46 11.48 -1.62
CA PRO A 50 -4.15 11.00 -2.05
C PRO A 50 -3.97 9.51 -1.74
N ASN A 51 -3.59 8.70 -2.72
CA ASN A 51 -3.34 7.26 -2.54
C ASN A 51 -2.29 7.00 -1.44
N ALA A 52 -1.32 7.89 -1.32
CA ALA A 52 -0.30 7.85 -0.28
C ALA A 52 -0.90 7.99 1.13
N LEU A 53 -1.97 8.79 1.30
CA LEU A 53 -2.67 8.92 2.59
C LEU A 53 -3.39 7.62 2.96
N LEU A 54 -4.01 6.96 1.98
CA LEU A 54 -4.61 5.63 2.19
C LEU A 54 -3.55 4.63 2.64
N GLY A 55 -2.36 4.65 2.04
CA GLY A 55 -1.22 3.84 2.47
C GLY A 55 -0.77 4.13 3.91
N VAL A 56 -0.70 5.41 4.30
CA VAL A 56 -0.34 5.82 5.69
C VAL A 56 -1.29 5.23 6.72
N ILE A 57 -2.57 5.07 6.38
CA ILE A 57 -3.57 4.47 7.28
C ILE A 57 -3.51 2.93 7.20
N TYR A 58 -3.43 2.39 5.98
CA TYR A 58 -3.48 0.95 5.71
C TYR A 58 -2.34 0.17 6.36
N TYR A 59 -1.08 0.61 6.22
CA TYR A 59 0.06 -0.19 6.69
C TYR A 59 0.12 -0.35 8.22
N PRO A 60 -0.07 0.72 9.03
CA PRO A 60 -0.16 0.58 10.49
C PRO A 60 -1.37 -0.23 10.93
N ALA A 61 -2.53 -0.01 10.30
CA ALA A 61 -3.74 -0.76 10.63
C ALA A 61 -3.55 -2.26 10.37
N LEU A 62 -2.97 -2.63 9.23
CA LEU A 62 -2.68 -4.02 8.90
C LEU A 62 -1.66 -4.62 9.87
N ALA A 63 -0.58 -3.89 10.17
CA ALA A 63 0.44 -4.34 11.12
C ALA A 63 -0.19 -4.64 12.49
N LEU A 64 -1.02 -3.74 13.03
CA LEU A 64 -1.72 -3.98 14.29
C LEU A 64 -2.71 -5.14 14.19
N ALA A 65 -3.49 -5.20 13.10
CA ALA A 65 -4.52 -6.21 12.92
C ALA A 65 -3.94 -7.64 12.93
N VAL A 66 -2.81 -7.90 12.28
CA VAL A 66 -2.22 -9.24 12.26
C VAL A 66 -1.68 -9.71 13.62
N TRP A 67 -1.45 -8.80 14.57
CA TRP A 67 -1.03 -9.11 15.93
C TRP A 67 -2.18 -9.20 16.92
N LEU A 68 -3.24 -8.42 16.72
CA LEU A 68 -4.37 -8.35 17.66
C LEU A 68 -5.47 -9.34 17.31
N LEU A 69 -5.76 -9.50 16.02
CA LEU A 69 -6.83 -10.36 15.53
C LEU A 69 -6.33 -11.81 15.45
N HIS A 70 -7.20 -12.76 15.76
CA HIS A 70 -6.86 -14.18 15.80
C HIS A 70 -8.01 -15.06 15.31
N ALA A 71 -9.26 -14.61 15.41
CA ALA A 71 -10.39 -15.40 14.95
C ALA A 71 -10.40 -15.49 13.42
N ARG A 72 -10.89 -16.62 12.89
CA ARG A 72 -10.90 -16.88 11.44
C ARG A 72 -11.66 -15.83 10.64
N TRP A 73 -12.78 -15.32 11.16
CA TRP A 73 -13.56 -14.27 10.51
C TRP A 73 -12.83 -12.92 10.51
N GLU A 74 -12.08 -12.60 11.57
CA GLU A 74 -11.27 -11.38 11.65
C GLU A 74 -10.13 -11.44 10.63
N MET A 75 -9.48 -12.61 10.51
CA MET A 75 -8.46 -12.85 9.49
C MET A 75 -9.00 -12.78 8.06
N ALA A 76 -10.27 -13.12 7.85
CA ALA A 76 -10.91 -12.92 6.55
C ALA A 76 -11.01 -11.43 6.19
N ILE A 77 -11.29 -10.55 7.16
CA ILE A 77 -11.31 -9.09 6.96
C ILE A 77 -9.91 -8.57 6.61
N VAL A 78 -8.89 -9.04 7.34
CA VAL A 78 -7.47 -8.71 7.05
C VAL A 78 -7.09 -9.11 5.63
N LEU A 79 -7.48 -10.33 5.21
CA LEU A 79 -7.22 -10.83 3.87
C LEU A 79 -7.96 -10.01 2.80
N LEU A 80 -9.23 -9.66 3.03
CA LEU A 80 -10.00 -8.81 2.11
C LEU A 80 -9.37 -7.42 1.96
N ALA A 81 -8.89 -6.82 3.04
CA ALA A 81 -8.16 -5.55 2.99
C ALA A 81 -6.86 -5.66 2.18
N ALA A 82 -6.09 -6.74 2.36
CA ALA A 82 -4.88 -7.00 1.58
C ALA A 82 -5.18 -7.25 0.09
N LEU A 83 -6.26 -7.97 -0.20
CA LEU A 83 -6.72 -8.21 -1.57
C LEU A 83 -7.12 -6.91 -2.26
N PHE A 84 -7.87 -6.04 -1.57
CA PHE A 84 -8.24 -4.74 -2.10
C PHE A 84 -7.02 -3.85 -2.38
N ALA A 85 -6.03 -3.83 -1.48
CA ALA A 85 -4.79 -3.09 -1.67
C ALA A 85 -3.96 -3.63 -2.85
N ALA A 86 -3.90 -4.95 -3.03
CA ALA A 86 -3.21 -5.58 -4.17
C ALA A 86 -3.94 -5.32 -5.50
N ALA A 87 -5.27 -5.39 -5.53
CA ALA A 87 -6.08 -5.07 -6.70
C ALA A 87 -5.91 -3.60 -7.11
N THR A 88 -5.96 -2.69 -6.14
CA THR A 88 -5.67 -1.27 -6.34
C THR A 88 -4.25 -1.08 -6.89
N SER A 89 -3.27 -1.81 -6.35
CA SER A 89 -1.89 -1.79 -6.85
C SER A 89 -1.77 -2.22 -8.31
N ALA A 90 -2.52 -3.24 -8.75
CA ALA A 90 -2.52 -3.67 -10.15
C ALA A 90 -3.06 -2.57 -11.08
N VAL A 91 -4.13 -1.89 -10.68
CA VAL A 91 -4.71 -0.76 -11.44
C VAL A 91 -3.73 0.41 -11.53
N LEU A 92 -3.07 0.75 -10.42
CA LEU A 92 -2.07 1.83 -10.41
C LEU A 92 -0.81 1.46 -11.21
N ALA A 93 -0.35 0.21 -11.13
CA ALA A 93 0.78 -0.28 -11.91
C ALA A 93 0.49 -0.21 -13.42
N TYR A 94 -0.72 -0.61 -13.84
CA TYR A 94 -1.19 -0.42 -15.21
C TYR A 94 -1.16 1.07 -15.62
N SER A 95 -1.63 1.95 -14.74
CA SER A 95 -1.57 3.39 -14.96
C SER A 95 -0.13 3.92 -15.06
N LEU A 96 0.83 3.40 -14.29
CA LEU A 96 2.23 3.79 -14.36
C LEU A 96 2.87 3.40 -15.71
N LEU A 97 2.64 2.16 -16.14
CA LEU A 97 3.22 1.60 -17.36
C LEU A 97 2.61 2.18 -18.63
N PHE A 98 1.28 2.21 -18.73
CA PHE A 98 0.62 2.43 -20.03
C PHE A 98 0.06 3.85 -20.18
N ILE A 99 -0.40 4.46 -19.09
CA ILE A 99 -1.18 5.69 -19.16
C ILE A 99 -0.35 6.92 -18.81
N THR A 100 0.21 6.96 -17.60
CA THR A 100 1.05 8.07 -17.16
C THR A 100 2.46 7.96 -17.74
N ARG A 101 2.93 6.73 -18.02
CA ARG A 101 4.27 6.42 -18.55
C ARG A 101 5.36 7.08 -17.72
N ARG A 102 5.28 6.90 -16.40
CA ARG A 102 6.21 7.49 -15.43
C ARG A 102 6.82 6.42 -14.57
N GLU A 103 8.12 6.54 -14.33
CA GLU A 103 8.80 5.72 -13.35
C GLU A 103 8.65 6.31 -11.95
N CYS A 104 8.30 5.45 -11.01
CA CYS A 104 8.20 5.78 -9.59
C CYS A 104 8.71 4.59 -8.78
N PRO A 105 10.00 4.60 -8.38
CA PRO A 105 10.58 3.51 -7.59
C PRO A 105 9.78 3.22 -6.32
N PHE A 106 9.38 4.27 -5.59
CA PHE A 106 8.55 4.15 -4.38
C PHE A 106 7.18 3.51 -4.63
N CYS A 107 6.57 3.79 -5.80
CA CYS A 107 5.29 3.19 -6.18
C CYS A 107 5.47 1.70 -6.48
N TRP A 108 6.52 1.33 -7.21
CA TRP A 108 6.87 -0.07 -7.46
C TRP A 108 7.19 -0.83 -6.17
N THR A 109 7.90 -0.21 -5.23
CA THR A 109 8.11 -0.78 -3.89
C THR A 109 6.79 -1.03 -3.18
N ALA A 110 5.87 -0.05 -3.17
CA ALA A 110 4.55 -0.22 -2.57
C ALA A 110 3.73 -1.35 -3.26
N HIS A 111 3.82 -1.49 -4.58
CA HIS A 111 3.16 -2.59 -5.30
C HIS A 111 3.73 -3.95 -4.90
N ALA A 112 5.06 -4.09 -4.88
CA ALA A 112 5.71 -5.32 -4.45
C ALA A 112 5.37 -5.68 -3.00
N VAL A 113 5.34 -4.68 -2.10
CA VAL A 113 4.91 -4.85 -0.71
C VAL A 113 3.46 -5.33 -0.63
N ASN A 114 2.51 -4.68 -1.32
CA ASN A 114 1.10 -5.06 -1.27
C ASN A 114 0.84 -6.49 -1.77
N TRP A 115 1.51 -6.91 -2.84
CA TRP A 115 1.43 -8.29 -3.31
C TRP A 115 2.05 -9.29 -2.33
N SER A 116 3.18 -8.95 -1.72
CA SER A 116 3.80 -9.79 -0.68
C SER A 116 2.90 -9.92 0.56
N LEU A 117 2.27 -8.82 0.97
CA LEU A 117 1.32 -8.79 2.08
C LEU A 117 0.09 -9.66 1.79
N LEU A 118 -0.46 -9.61 0.57
CA LEU A 118 -1.58 -10.48 0.17
C LEU A 118 -1.22 -11.97 0.32
N VAL A 119 -0.05 -12.38 -0.19
CA VAL A 119 0.41 -13.77 -0.10
C VAL A 119 0.58 -14.20 1.36
N LEU A 120 1.22 -13.37 2.18
CA LEU A 120 1.44 -13.69 3.60
C LEU A 120 0.15 -13.71 4.41
N CYS A 121 -0.79 -12.80 4.15
CA CYS A 121 -2.10 -12.80 4.81
C CYS A 121 -2.93 -14.02 4.39
N ALA A 122 -2.89 -14.42 3.12
CA ALA A 122 -3.55 -15.63 2.64
C ALA A 122 -2.95 -16.88 3.30
N TRP A 123 -1.62 -16.93 3.45
CA TRP A 123 -0.95 -18.01 4.15
C TRP A 123 -1.35 -18.09 5.62
N LEU A 124 -1.41 -16.96 6.34
CA LEU A 124 -1.89 -16.91 7.72
C LEU A 124 -3.34 -17.38 7.86
N PHE A 125 -4.22 -16.98 6.94
CA PHE A 125 -5.63 -17.40 6.93
C PHE A 125 -5.80 -18.92 6.71
N GLY A 126 -4.91 -19.52 5.93
CA GLY A 126 -4.93 -20.95 5.61
C GLY A 126 -4.44 -21.88 6.72
N GLN A 127 -3.84 -21.36 7.79
CA GLN A 127 -3.36 -22.21 8.88
C GLN A 127 -4.52 -22.80 9.69
N PRO A 128 -4.43 -24.07 10.11
CA PRO A 128 -5.39 -24.63 11.06
C PRO A 128 -5.30 -23.84 12.37
N ALA A 129 -6.47 -23.58 12.97
CA ALA A 129 -6.61 -22.88 14.25
C ALA A 129 -6.03 -23.72 15.40
#